data_AF-A0A430BN58-F1
#
_entry.id   AF-A0A430BN58-F1
#
_cell.length_a   1.000
_cell.length_b   1.000
_cell.length_c   1.000
_cell.angle_alpha   90.00
_cell.angle_beta   90.00
_cell.angle_gamma   90.00
#
_symmetry.space_group_name_H-M   'P 1'
#
loop_
_entity.id
_entity.type
_entity.pdbx_description
1 polymer ?
#
loop_
_entity_poly.entity_id
_entity_poly.type
_entity_poly.pdbx_seq_one_letter_code
_entity_poly.pdbx_strand_id
1 'polypeptide(L)'
;MIGAAPISRLDVGIDHIRSAKGLIRVCLTNDPDNFPSCVDDARAITRSIPAGQHSLALPGLPHGNYAVAVIHDENSNSKLDTFAGIPREGFGFSRNPAIAFGPPRFTAARFTIDSDAEAQQIRMRYIL
;
A
#
# COMPACT_ATOMS: atom_id res chain seq x y z
N MET A 1 -33.90 -4.93 -7.28
CA MET A 1 -33.27 -3.61 -7.11
C MET A 1 -31.80 -3.85 -6.83
N ILE A 2 -30.89 -3.31 -7.65
CA ILE A 2 -29.46 -3.40 -7.36
C ILE A 2 -29.16 -2.22 -6.42
N GLY A 3 -29.05 -2.49 -5.13
CA GLY A 3 -28.60 -1.48 -4.17
C GLY A 3 -27.14 -1.15 -4.45
N ALA A 4 -26.81 0.13 -4.62
CA ALA A 4 -25.42 0.55 -4.71
C ALA A 4 -24.72 0.16 -3.40
N ALA A 5 -23.58 -0.54 -3.50
CA ALA A 5 -22.76 -0.80 -2.33
C ALA A 5 -22.31 0.55 -1.73
N PRO A 6 -22.36 0.72 -0.40
CA PRO A 6 -21.87 1.95 0.21
C PRO A 6 -20.39 2.14 -0.13
N ILE A 7 -20.03 3.39 -0.44
CA ILE A 7 -18.69 3.78 -0.86
C ILE A 7 -18.04 4.63 0.22
N SER A 8 -16.72 4.53 0.30
CA SER A 8 -15.89 5.19 1.29
C SER A 8 -14.71 5.88 0.64
N ARG A 9 -14.07 6.76 1.41
CA ARG A 9 -12.76 7.34 1.12
C ARG A 9 -11.72 6.72 2.04
N LEU A 10 -10.61 6.25 1.47
CA LEU A 10 -9.44 5.85 2.24
C LEU A 10 -8.37 6.94 2.18
N ASP A 11 -7.99 7.47 3.34
CA ASP A 11 -6.84 8.36 3.50
C ASP A 11 -5.62 7.54 3.97
N VAL A 12 -4.57 7.53 3.16
CA VAL A 12 -3.32 6.82 3.47
C VAL A 12 -2.25 7.85 3.82
N GLY A 13 -1.80 7.85 5.07
CA GLY A 13 -0.59 8.55 5.51
C GLY A 13 0.61 7.61 5.50
N ILE A 14 1.77 8.15 5.16
CA ILE A 14 3.03 7.43 5.05
C ILE A 14 4.07 8.17 5.87
N ASP A 15 4.64 7.49 6.87
CA ASP A 15 5.67 8.05 7.75
C ASP A 15 7.02 7.33 7.55
N HIS A 16 8.07 7.84 8.21
CA HIS A 16 9.44 7.32 8.15
C HIS A 16 10.07 7.27 6.75
N ILE A 17 9.56 8.04 5.78
CA ILE A 17 10.21 8.20 4.47
C ILE A 17 11.59 8.82 4.68
N ARG A 18 12.66 8.12 4.26
CA ARG A 18 14.05 8.57 4.53
C ARG A 18 14.54 9.68 3.61
N SER A 19 13.88 9.88 2.48
CA SER A 19 14.29 10.82 1.43
C SER A 19 13.08 11.23 0.60
N ALA A 20 13.00 12.48 0.18
CA ALA A 20 11.96 12.97 -0.71
C ALA A 20 12.23 12.66 -2.21
N LYS A 21 13.29 11.90 -2.51
CA LYS A 21 13.70 11.56 -3.88
C LYS A 21 12.84 10.44 -4.44
N GLY A 22 12.36 10.62 -5.67
CA GLY A 22 11.66 9.57 -6.40
C GLY A 22 10.17 9.51 -6.06
N LEU A 23 9.60 8.31 -6.15
CA LEU A 23 8.16 8.10 -6.04
C LEU A 23 7.82 7.12 -4.92
N ILE A 24 6.71 7.39 -4.25
CA ILE A 24 6.04 6.40 -3.44
C ILE A 24 4.97 5.74 -4.28
N ARG A 25 5.07 4.43 -4.43
CA ARG A 25 4.14 3.59 -5.19
C ARG A 25 3.24 2.86 -4.21
N VAL A 26 1.94 2.97 -4.42
CA VAL A 26 0.91 2.41 -3.56
C VAL A 26 0.10 1.39 -4.35
N CYS A 27 -0.11 0.23 -3.74
CA CYS A 27 -0.93 -0.89 -4.21
C CYS A 27 -2.00 -1.14 -3.14
N LEU A 28 -3.26 -0.90 -3.49
CA LEU A 28 -4.44 -1.25 -2.69
C LEU A 28 -5.15 -2.40 -3.39
N THR A 29 -5.41 -3.50 -2.67
CA THR A 29 -6.14 -4.65 -3.21
C THR A 29 -7.07 -5.25 -2.15
N ASN A 30 -8.14 -5.91 -2.59
CA ASN A 30 -8.97 -6.81 -1.79
C ASN A 30 -8.76 -8.29 -2.16
N ASP A 31 -7.77 -8.58 -3.01
CA ASP A 31 -7.39 -9.91 -3.47
C ASP A 31 -6.15 -10.40 -2.72
N PRO A 32 -6.28 -11.43 -1.86
CA PRO A 32 -5.15 -12.00 -1.14
C PRO A 32 -4.05 -12.57 -2.03
N ASP A 33 -4.37 -13.06 -3.23
CA ASP A 33 -3.42 -13.73 -4.12
C ASP A 33 -2.52 -12.74 -4.88
N ASN A 34 -2.98 -11.49 -5.00
CA ASN A 34 -2.27 -10.41 -5.67
C ASN A 34 -1.54 -9.45 -4.72
N PHE A 35 -1.70 -9.62 -3.41
CA PHE A 35 -0.95 -8.85 -2.42
C PHE A 35 0.44 -9.45 -2.19
N PRO A 36 1.53 -8.65 -2.12
CA PRO A 36 1.56 -7.17 -2.07
C PRO A 36 1.88 -6.47 -3.40
N SER A 37 1.96 -7.18 -4.52
CA SER A 37 2.55 -6.65 -5.76
C SER A 37 1.53 -6.01 -6.72
N CYS A 38 0.25 -6.36 -6.63
CA CYS A 38 -0.83 -5.90 -7.52
C CYS A 38 -0.53 -6.05 -9.02
N VAL A 39 0.25 -7.05 -9.45
CA VAL A 39 0.72 -7.16 -10.84
C VAL A 39 -0.39 -7.63 -11.80
N ASP A 40 -1.26 -8.54 -11.37
CA ASP A 40 -2.30 -9.16 -12.21
C ASP A 40 -3.71 -8.97 -11.65
N ASP A 41 -3.92 -7.92 -10.84
CA ASP A 41 -5.22 -7.61 -10.23
C ASP A 41 -5.89 -6.42 -10.91
N ALA A 42 -6.85 -6.71 -11.80
CA ALA A 42 -7.67 -5.69 -12.44
C ALA A 42 -8.53 -4.86 -11.46
N ARG A 43 -8.71 -5.34 -10.22
CA ARG A 43 -9.45 -4.65 -9.16
C ARG A 43 -8.51 -3.91 -8.20
N ALA A 44 -7.20 -4.06 -8.34
CA ALA A 44 -6.24 -3.30 -7.57
C ALA A 44 -6.25 -1.83 -8.00
N ILE A 45 -6.05 -0.96 -7.03
CA ILE A 45 -5.82 0.46 -7.26
C ILE A 45 -4.34 0.72 -7.04
N THR A 46 -3.64 1.11 -8.11
CA THR A 46 -2.25 1.53 -8.06
C THR A 46 -2.12 3.05 -8.22
N ARG A 47 -1.28 3.68 -7.41
CA ARG A 47 -0.98 5.12 -7.50
C ARG A 47 0.51 5.35 -7.27
N SER A 48 1.04 6.41 -7.88
CA SER A 48 2.37 6.92 -7.60
C SER A 48 2.24 8.38 -7.17
N ILE A 49 2.88 8.75 -6.06
CA ILE A 49 2.98 10.13 -5.59
C ILE A 49 4.46 10.50 -5.43
N PRO A 50 4.84 11.77 -5.53
CA PRO A 50 6.19 12.21 -5.18
C PRO A 50 6.54 11.80 -3.75
N ALA A 51 7.78 11.36 -3.49
CA ALA A 51 8.16 10.92 -2.14
C ALA A 51 8.14 12.05 -1.08
N GLY A 52 8.22 13.30 -1.50
CA GLY A 52 7.97 14.46 -0.63
C GLY A 52 6.49 14.64 -0.25
N GLN A 53 5.57 13.87 -0.83
CA GLN A 53 4.15 13.84 -0.46
C GLN A 53 3.89 12.64 0.45
N HIS A 54 3.56 12.92 1.71
CA HIS A 54 3.47 11.90 2.76
C HIS A 54 2.05 11.36 2.96
N SER A 55 1.13 11.69 2.05
CA SER A 55 -0.26 11.23 2.15
C SER A 55 -0.97 11.21 0.80
N LEU A 56 -1.93 10.31 0.63
CA LEU A 56 -2.83 10.31 -0.53
C LEU A 56 -4.26 9.88 -0.13
N ALA A 57 -5.23 10.26 -0.94
CA ALA A 57 -6.63 9.91 -0.76
C ALA A 57 -7.13 9.03 -1.91
N LEU A 58 -7.86 7.96 -1.58
CA LEU A 58 -8.49 7.03 -2.50
C LEU A 58 -10.01 7.05 -2.29
N PRO A 59 -10.77 7.85 -3.06
CA PRO A 59 -12.21 7.93 -2.95
C PRO A 59 -12.91 6.77 -3.68
N GLY A 60 -14.19 6.53 -3.35
CA GLY A 60 -15.07 5.66 -4.12
C GLY A 60 -14.81 4.16 -3.92
N LEU A 61 -14.27 3.79 -2.76
CA LEU A 61 -14.01 2.39 -2.43
C LEU A 61 -15.27 1.73 -1.89
N PRO A 62 -15.76 0.63 -2.48
CA PRO A 62 -16.82 -0.14 -1.86
C PRO A 62 -16.43 -0.60 -0.45
N HIS A 63 -17.40 -0.72 0.44
CA HIS A 63 -17.15 -1.36 1.73
C HIS A 63 -16.61 -2.78 1.53
N GLY A 64 -15.62 -3.16 2.34
CA GLY A 64 -14.93 -4.43 2.17
C GLY A 64 -13.60 -4.50 2.91
N ASN A 65 -12.90 -5.62 2.69
CA ASN A 65 -11.60 -5.85 3.28
C ASN A 65 -10.50 -5.54 2.27
N TYR A 66 -9.51 -4.79 2.71
CA TYR A 66 -8.43 -4.34 1.86
C TYR A 66 -7.08 -4.48 2.56
N ALA A 67 -6.02 -4.51 1.77
CA ALA A 67 -4.66 -4.32 2.24
C ALA A 67 -3.95 -3.32 1.32
N VAL A 68 -3.07 -2.51 1.92
CA VAL A 68 -2.21 -1.56 1.21
C VAL A 68 -0.76 -2.01 1.36
N ALA A 69 -0.04 -2.01 0.24
CA ALA A 69 1.41 -2.10 0.19
C ALA A 69 1.97 -0.80 -0.41
N VAL A 70 3.11 -0.38 0.10
CA VAL A 70 3.80 0.84 -0.32
C VAL A 70 5.27 0.51 -0.60
N ILE A 71 5.81 1.04 -1.70
CA ILE A 71 7.23 0.93 -2.09
C ILE A 71 7.78 2.33 -2.35
N HIS A 72 9.00 2.61 -1.90
CA HIS A 72 9.73 3.82 -2.19
C HIS A 72 10.73 3.60 -3.34
N ASP A 73 10.32 3.97 -4.55
CA ASP A 73 11.12 3.89 -5.77
C ASP A 73 12.02 5.14 -5.87
N GLU A 74 13.17 5.09 -5.21
CA GLU A 74 14.12 6.21 -5.07
C GLU A 74 14.92 6.47 -6.36
N ASN A 75 15.09 5.43 -7.18
CA ASN A 75 15.85 5.49 -8.42
C ASN A 75 14.98 5.56 -9.69
N SER A 76 13.66 5.53 -9.53
CA SER A 76 12.66 5.66 -10.60
C SER A 76 12.74 4.55 -11.65
N ASN A 77 13.16 3.34 -11.27
CA ASN A 77 13.27 2.21 -12.19
C ASN A 77 11.97 1.38 -12.28
N SER A 78 10.93 1.78 -11.55
CA SER A 78 9.62 1.12 -11.52
C SER A 78 9.66 -0.33 -11.02
N LYS A 79 10.65 -0.70 -10.20
CA LYS A 79 10.78 -2.02 -9.59
C LYS A 79 11.16 -1.86 -8.13
N LEU A 80 10.85 -2.88 -7.32
CA LEU A 80 11.45 -2.99 -6.00
C LEU A 80 12.82 -3.64 -6.17
N ASP A 81 13.88 -2.86 -6.01
CA ASP A 81 15.22 -3.40 -6.12
C ASP A 81 15.53 -4.30 -4.93
N THR A 82 15.98 -5.52 -5.21
CA THR A 82 16.36 -6.49 -4.18
C THR A 82 17.78 -7.02 -4.40
N PHE A 83 18.47 -7.33 -3.31
CA PHE A 83 19.75 -8.03 -3.29
C PHE A 83 19.62 -9.28 -2.43
N ALA A 84 19.82 -10.45 -3.03
CA ALA A 84 19.56 -11.74 -2.38
C ALA A 84 18.15 -11.81 -1.74
N GLY A 85 17.14 -11.20 -2.38
CA GLY A 85 15.76 -11.13 -1.89
C GLY A 85 15.50 -10.03 -0.84
N ILE A 86 16.51 -9.27 -0.43
CA ILE A 86 16.38 -8.17 0.53
C ILE A 86 16.14 -6.86 -0.22
N PRO A 87 15.04 -6.13 0.05
CA PRO A 87 14.81 -4.79 -0.49
C PRO A 87 15.95 -3.81 -0.20
N ARG A 88 16.44 -3.14 -1.25
CA ARG A 88 17.37 -1.99 -1.16
C ARG A 88 16.63 -0.67 -0.97
N GLU A 89 15.36 -0.68 -1.30
CA GLU A 89 14.45 0.44 -1.24
C GLU A 89 13.45 0.28 -0.10
N GLY A 90 12.76 1.37 0.22
CA GLY A 90 11.80 1.39 1.31
C GLY A 90 10.54 0.61 0.95
N PHE A 91 9.92 -0.02 1.95
CA PHE A 91 8.61 -0.62 1.80
C PHE A 91 7.76 -0.44 3.07
N GLY A 92 6.44 -0.57 2.94
CA GLY A 92 5.51 -0.48 4.06
C GLY A 92 4.18 -1.18 3.75
N PHE A 93 3.41 -1.48 4.79
CA PHE A 93 2.11 -2.14 4.64
C PHE A 93 1.09 -1.55 5.63
N SER A 94 -0.20 -1.55 5.25
CA SER A 94 -1.29 -1.27 6.19
C SER A 94 -1.22 -2.18 7.42
N ARG A 95 -1.76 -1.71 8.55
CA ARG A 95 -1.66 -2.36 9.88
C ARG A 95 -0.24 -2.52 10.45
N ASN A 96 0.81 -2.17 9.71
CA ASN A 96 2.21 -2.22 10.15
C ASN A 96 2.62 -3.55 10.82
N PRO A 97 2.36 -4.71 10.20
CA PRO A 97 2.67 -6.00 10.79
C PRO A 97 4.16 -6.15 11.10
N ALA A 98 4.50 -7.03 12.04
CA ALA A 98 5.88 -7.45 12.23
C ALA A 98 6.39 -8.15 10.96
N ILE A 99 7.59 -7.76 10.50
CA ILE A 99 8.22 -8.30 9.31
C ILE A 99 9.33 -9.23 9.78
N ALA A 100 9.32 -10.47 9.30
CA ALA A 100 10.34 -11.48 9.60
C ALA A 100 10.95 -11.97 8.29
N PHE A 101 10.37 -13.03 7.70
CA PHE A 101 10.85 -13.62 6.46
C PHE A 101 9.89 -13.31 5.30
N GLY A 102 10.32 -12.39 4.43
CA GLY A 102 9.56 -11.99 3.25
C GLY A 102 8.40 -11.03 3.54
N PRO A 103 7.57 -10.73 2.52
CA PRO A 103 6.39 -9.89 2.68
C PRO A 103 5.35 -10.57 3.60
N PRO A 104 4.55 -9.77 4.33
CA PRO A 104 3.49 -10.32 5.17
C PRO A 104 2.37 -10.92 4.31
N ARG A 105 1.59 -11.84 4.91
CA ARG A 105 0.34 -12.31 4.30
C ARG A 105 -0.69 -11.18 4.27
N PHE A 106 -1.62 -11.22 3.30
CA PHE A 106 -2.74 -10.28 3.21
C PHE A 106 -3.46 -10.08 4.56
N THR A 107 -3.76 -11.18 5.26
CA THR A 107 -4.47 -11.14 6.56
C THR A 107 -3.75 -10.33 7.64
N ALA A 108 -2.42 -10.25 7.60
CA ALA A 108 -1.63 -9.47 8.55
C ALA A 108 -1.65 -7.96 8.22
N ALA A 109 -1.87 -7.61 6.95
CA ALA A 109 -2.00 -6.22 6.48
C ALA A 109 -3.46 -5.77 6.34
N ARG A 110 -4.44 -6.68 6.44
CA ARG A 110 -5.85 -6.43 6.18
C ARG A 110 -6.48 -5.46 7.17
N PHE A 111 -7.24 -4.51 6.65
CA PHE A 111 -8.19 -3.67 7.37
C PHE A 111 -9.56 -3.71 6.69
N THR A 112 -10.59 -3.23 7.39
CA THR A 112 -11.97 -3.23 6.91
C THR A 112 -12.42 -1.80 6.69
N ILE A 113 -13.05 -1.54 5.55
CA ILE A 113 -13.77 -0.31 5.25
C ILE A 113 -15.26 -0.62 5.43
N ASP A 114 -15.86 -0.05 6.45
CA ASP A 114 -17.29 -0.21 6.78
C ASP A 114 -18.00 1.11 7.12
N SER A 115 -17.33 2.25 6.92
CA SER A 115 -17.84 3.60 7.13
C SER A 115 -17.45 4.54 5.99
N ASP A 116 -17.98 5.76 5.96
CA ASP A 116 -17.80 6.74 4.89
C ASP A 116 -16.34 7.17 4.67
N ALA A 117 -15.49 7.04 5.70
CA ALA A 117 -14.08 7.33 5.62
C ALA A 117 -13.25 6.42 6.52
N GLU A 118 -12.12 5.95 5.99
CA GLU A 118 -11.14 5.12 6.70
C GLU A 118 -9.75 5.74 6.57
N ALA A 119 -8.92 5.61 7.61
CA ALA A 119 -7.56 6.14 7.62
C ALA A 119 -6.53 5.07 7.94
N GLN A 120 -5.48 4.97 7.13
CA GLN A 120 -4.36 4.06 7.35
C GLN A 120 -3.05 4.84 7.46
N GLN A 121 -2.31 4.64 8.54
CA GLN A 121 -0.96 5.16 8.72
C GLN A 121 0.04 4.04 8.48
N ILE A 122 0.86 4.17 7.44
CA ILE A 122 1.82 3.16 7.00
C ILE A 122 3.22 3.63 7.34
N ARG A 123 3.97 2.76 8.01
CA ARG A 123 5.37 3.03 8.37
C ARG A 123 6.32 2.43 7.38
N MET A 124 7.10 3.30 6.74
CA MET A 124 8.18 2.87 5.86
C MET A 124 9.27 2.18 6.67
N ARG A 125 9.79 1.10 6.11
CA ARG A 125 10.94 0.36 6.60
C ARG A 125 11.99 0.30 5.51
N TYR A 126 13.23 0.50 5.92
CA TYR A 126 14.42 0.36 5.09
C TYR A 126 15.35 -0.62 5.80
N ILE A 127 15.81 -1.63 5.08
CA ILE A 127 16.70 -2.67 5.65
C ILE A 127 18.16 -2.31 5.41
N LEU A 128 18.45 -1.60 4.31
CA LEU A 128 19.77 -1.21 3.84
C LEU A 128 19.90 0.30 3.74
#